data_AF-A0A4T0EDE8-F1
#
_entry.id   AF-A0A4T0EDE8-F1
#
_cell.length_a   1.000
_cell.length_b   1.000
_cell.length_c   1.000
_cell.angle_alpha   90.00
_cell.angle_beta   90.00
_cell.angle_gamma   90.00
#
_symmetry.space_group_name_H-M   'P 1'
#
loop_
_entity.id
_entity.type
_entity.pdbx_description
1 polymer ?
#
loop_
_entity_poly.entity_id
_entity_poly.type
_entity_poly.pdbx_seq_one_letter_code
_entity_poly.pdbx_strand_id
1 'polypeptide(L)'
;MAGRRRELYALCSKYDVIIVEDDPYWYLQFPSSTNSERVFTPQSSKWKSSGYDFLDSLVPSYINIDTDGRVLRLDTFSKTVAPGCRLGWITGQPDLIERILRLTETSTQQPSGFVQSMIAELIIGPQADDVDPGKGPSNGKGWSTAGWVRWLEGLRGNYERRMNDMCRVLDTGRELLKVGRRSSLSNLSLDSDDEWAVVQTTTAYSFDWPVGGMFVWVKMHFETHPLINKVSGARLSRALWIFWTIKPYLVLVSPGLIFSPTDEIRNKDGYKFFRLCFAACDEKEIEPISHRFVDAVNDFWKIKSVKKIDDLLEEAGTSVEQRAGEADMAKLASFMGPC
;
A
#
# COMPACT_ATOMS: atom_id res chain seq x y z
N MET A 1 17.71 -0.78 2.12
CA MET A 1 16.99 0.45 2.51
C MET A 1 17.87 1.43 3.31
N ALA A 2 18.59 1.00 4.35
CA ALA A 2 19.44 1.89 5.16
C ALA A 2 20.54 2.65 4.36
N GLY A 3 21.17 2.03 3.35
CA GLY A 3 22.16 2.71 2.49
C GLY A 3 21.57 3.90 1.72
N ARG A 4 20.43 3.69 1.06
CA ARG A 4 19.69 4.74 0.34
C ARG A 4 19.27 5.90 1.23
N ARG A 5 18.82 5.64 2.47
CA ARG A 5 18.47 6.70 3.44
C ARG A 5 19.69 7.58 3.76
N ARG A 6 20.87 6.99 3.95
CA ARG A 6 22.11 7.77 4.19
C ARG A 6 22.54 8.61 2.99
N GLU A 7 22.45 8.05 1.79
CA GLU A 7 22.76 8.78 0.55
C GLU A 7 21.83 9.98 0.34
N LEU A 8 20.52 9.79 0.55
CA LEU A 8 19.53 10.87 0.47
C LEU A 8 19.74 11.91 1.56
N TYR A 9 20.03 11.49 2.79
CA TYR A 9 20.35 12.41 3.88
C TYR A 9 21.57 13.26 3.56
N ALA A 10 22.65 12.65 3.04
CA ALA A 10 23.85 13.38 2.63
C ALA A 10 23.55 14.40 1.51
N LEU A 11 22.66 14.06 0.58
CA LEU A 11 22.20 14.97 -0.46
C LEU A 11 21.42 16.15 0.12
N CYS A 12 20.47 15.87 1.01
CA CYS A 12 19.70 16.90 1.70
C CYS A 12 20.60 17.80 2.56
N SER A 13 21.62 17.23 3.20
CA SER A 13 22.63 17.99 3.93
C SER A 13 23.42 18.92 3.02
N LYS A 14 23.90 18.40 1.88
CA LYS A 14 24.65 19.17 0.89
C LYS A 14 23.87 20.35 0.30
N TYR A 15 22.57 20.19 0.05
CA TYR A 15 21.73 21.19 -0.61
C TYR A 15 20.79 21.93 0.34
N ASP A 16 21.01 21.79 1.65
CA ASP A 16 20.22 22.40 2.71
C ASP A 16 18.70 22.19 2.59
N VAL A 17 18.29 20.93 2.48
CA VAL A 17 16.90 20.51 2.35
C VAL A 17 16.41 19.93 3.67
N ILE A 18 15.22 20.36 4.11
CA ILE A 18 14.49 19.77 5.24
C ILE A 18 13.80 18.47 4.77
N ILE A 19 13.87 17.42 5.59
CA ILE A 19 13.24 16.13 5.30
C ILE A 19 11.98 16.00 6.17
N VAL A 20 10.81 15.95 5.55
CA VAL A 20 9.56 15.55 6.21
C VAL A 20 9.37 14.06 6.00
N GLU A 21 9.59 13.26 7.04
CA GLU A 21 9.42 11.81 7.02
C GLU A 21 8.00 11.45 7.48
N ASP A 22 7.13 11.18 6.51
CA ASP A 22 5.79 10.63 6.74
C ASP A 22 5.83 9.10 6.52
N ASP A 23 5.95 8.35 7.61
CA ASP A 23 5.98 6.87 7.59
C ASP A 23 5.01 6.28 8.62
N PRO A 24 3.69 6.37 8.36
CA PRO A 24 2.66 5.88 9.28
C PRO A 24 2.65 4.34 9.37
N TYR A 25 3.46 3.67 8.55
CA TYR A 25 3.57 2.21 8.47
C TYR A 25 4.93 1.69 8.92
N TRP A 26 5.74 2.50 9.60
CA TRP A 26 7.12 2.14 9.97
C TRP A 26 7.21 0.82 10.75
N TYR A 27 6.20 0.47 11.54
CA TYR A 27 6.13 -0.79 12.29
C TYR A 27 5.70 -2.02 11.46
N LEU A 28 5.17 -1.80 10.24
CA LEU A 28 4.67 -2.84 9.35
C LEU A 28 5.74 -3.25 8.34
N GLN A 29 6.96 -3.55 8.77
CA GLN A 29 8.04 -4.05 7.90
C GLN A 29 8.00 -5.58 7.84
N PHE A 30 8.05 -6.18 6.64
CA PHE A 30 7.84 -7.62 6.41
C PHE A 30 9.13 -8.33 6.00
N PRO A 31 9.77 -9.09 6.90
CA PRO A 31 10.92 -9.92 6.57
C PRO A 31 10.62 -10.98 5.50
N SER A 32 9.40 -11.55 5.44
CA SER A 32 9.06 -12.61 4.48
C SER A 32 9.18 -12.20 3.01
N SER A 33 9.07 -10.90 2.72
CA SER A 33 9.21 -10.36 1.36
C SER A 33 10.63 -10.48 0.78
N THR A 34 11.63 -10.75 1.62
CA THR A 34 13.04 -10.85 1.22
C THR A 34 13.44 -12.29 0.87
N ASN A 35 12.80 -12.89 -0.14
CA ASN A 35 13.33 -14.10 -0.77
C ASN A 35 14.53 -13.72 -1.66
N SER A 36 15.70 -14.29 -1.39
CA SER A 36 17.03 -14.09 -2.01
C SER A 36 17.86 -12.89 -1.47
N GLU A 37 18.96 -13.23 -0.78
CA GLU A 37 20.18 -12.44 -0.51
C GLU A 37 20.08 -11.08 0.22
N ARG A 38 18.89 -10.52 0.41
CA ARG A 38 18.66 -9.26 1.12
C ARG A 38 17.91 -9.46 2.43
N VAL A 39 18.27 -10.49 3.19
CA VAL A 39 17.96 -10.50 4.62
C VAL A 39 18.54 -9.19 5.15
N PHE A 40 17.68 -8.23 5.48
CA PHE A 40 18.11 -7.11 6.28
C PHE A 40 18.39 -7.71 7.64
N THR A 41 19.59 -8.23 7.83
CA THR A 41 20.19 -8.31 9.15
C THR A 41 20.32 -6.85 9.57
N PRO A 42 19.53 -6.39 10.56
CA PRO A 42 19.81 -5.10 11.15
C PRO A 42 21.28 -5.16 11.54
N GLN A 43 22.07 -4.17 11.10
CA GLN A 43 23.40 -3.96 11.66
C GLN A 43 23.19 -3.49 13.11
N SER A 44 22.71 -4.38 13.99
CA SER A 44 22.52 -4.14 15.42
C SER A 44 23.84 -3.76 16.08
N SER A 45 24.97 -4.10 15.46
CA SER A 45 26.30 -3.74 15.94
C SER A 45 26.61 -2.23 15.95
N LYS A 46 25.82 -1.37 15.27
CA LYS A 46 26.05 0.09 15.24
C LYS A 46 25.03 0.94 15.99
N TRP A 47 23.93 0.35 16.46
CA TRP A 47 22.84 1.10 17.10
C TRP A 47 22.65 0.62 18.54
N LYS A 48 22.29 1.54 19.44
CA LYS A 48 21.92 1.15 20.81
C LYS A 48 20.65 0.31 20.75
N SER A 49 20.69 -0.88 21.36
CA SER A 49 19.51 -1.73 21.49
C SER A 49 18.42 -0.98 22.27
N SER A 50 17.18 -1.11 21.79
CA SER A 50 16.00 -0.62 22.48
C SER A 50 15.57 -1.49 23.67
N GLY A 51 16.18 -2.67 23.83
CA GLY A 51 15.74 -3.70 24.77
C GLY A 51 14.59 -4.57 24.24
N TYR A 52 14.17 -4.37 22.99
CA TYR A 52 13.10 -5.13 22.33
C TYR A 52 13.55 -5.64 20.96
N ASP A 53 13.66 -6.96 20.81
CA ASP A 53 14.10 -7.61 19.57
C ASP A 53 13.29 -7.18 18.34
N PHE A 54 11.97 -7.01 18.51
CA PHE A 54 11.09 -6.52 17.45
C PHE A 54 11.51 -5.13 16.94
N LEU A 55 11.70 -4.16 17.83
CA LEU A 55 12.08 -2.81 17.43
C LEU A 55 13.49 -2.77 16.84
N ASP A 56 14.40 -3.56 17.40
CA ASP A 56 15.78 -3.68 16.92
C ASP A 56 15.85 -4.37 15.53
N SER A 57 14.80 -5.10 15.14
CA SER A 57 14.66 -5.70 13.81
C SER A 57 14.28 -4.71 12.69
N LEU A 58 13.74 -3.54 13.06
CA LEU A 58 13.21 -2.57 12.09
C LEU A 58 14.33 -1.74 11.44
N VAL A 59 14.13 -1.34 10.19
CA VAL A 59 15.07 -0.44 9.50
C VAL A 59 15.00 0.97 10.15
N PRO A 60 16.13 1.53 10.63
CA PRO A 60 16.16 2.84 11.30
C PRO A 60 15.61 3.97 10.43
N SER A 61 14.82 4.86 11.03
CA SER A 61 14.23 6.06 10.41
C SER A 61 15.31 7.11 10.10
N TYR A 62 14.97 8.12 9.30
CA TYR A 62 15.84 9.30 9.11
C TYR A 62 16.21 10.00 10.41
N ILE A 63 15.32 10.00 11.42
CA ILE A 63 15.60 10.65 12.71
C ILE A 63 16.79 9.98 13.43
N ASN A 64 17.04 8.70 13.19
CA ASN A 64 18.16 7.98 13.79
C ASN A 64 19.52 8.40 13.20
N ILE A 65 19.55 8.98 11.99
CA ILE A 65 20.75 9.46 11.32
C ILE A 65 20.84 11.00 11.28
N ASP A 66 19.89 11.71 11.90
CA ASP A 66 19.81 13.15 11.83
C ASP A 66 20.84 13.83 12.75
N THR A 67 21.97 14.24 12.18
CA THR A 67 23.01 15.01 12.87
C THR A 67 22.78 16.52 12.81
N ASP A 68 22.07 16.98 11.79
CA ASP A 68 21.89 18.39 11.46
C ASP A 68 20.61 18.99 12.07
N GLY A 69 19.70 18.15 12.59
CA GLY A 69 18.39 18.58 13.08
C GLY A 69 17.40 18.97 11.97
N ARG A 70 17.55 18.38 10.77
CA ARG A 70 16.77 18.72 9.56
C ARG A 70 15.59 17.79 9.29
N VAL A 71 15.39 16.77 10.12
CA VAL A 71 14.33 15.77 9.94
C VAL A 71 13.14 16.13 10.83
N LEU A 72 11.97 16.24 10.21
CA LEU A 72 10.67 16.27 10.87
C LEU A 72 9.98 14.94 10.62
N ARG A 73 9.89 14.10 11.65
CA ARG A 73 9.20 12.81 11.58
C ARG A 73 7.74 12.96 12.03
N LEU A 74 6.83 12.46 11.21
CA LEU A 74 5.40 12.41 11.50
C LEU A 74 5.00 11.00 11.94
N ASP A 75 4.40 10.89 13.12
CA ASP A 75 3.91 9.63 13.66
C ASP A 75 2.41 9.71 13.96
N THR A 76 1.71 8.58 13.88
CA THR A 76 0.25 8.52 14.04
C THR A 76 -0.24 7.23 14.71
N PHE A 77 -1.34 7.34 15.45
CA PHE A 77 -2.11 6.17 15.91
C PHE A 77 -3.09 5.63 14.87
N SER A 78 -3.21 6.27 13.70
CA SER A 78 -4.24 5.94 12.71
C SER A 78 -4.12 4.54 12.12
N LYS A 79 -2.89 4.01 12.04
CA LYS A 79 -2.57 2.71 11.42
C LYS A 79 -2.13 1.66 12.43
N THR A 80 -2.00 2.05 13.70
CA THR A 80 -1.55 1.19 14.81
C THR A 80 -2.64 0.96 15.85
N VAL A 81 -3.57 1.90 16.03
CA VAL A 81 -4.73 1.77 16.93
C VAL A 81 -6.02 1.92 16.12
N ALA A 82 -6.36 3.13 15.69
CA ALA A 82 -7.54 3.40 14.88
C ALA A 82 -7.47 4.77 14.20
N PRO A 83 -7.90 4.91 12.94
CA PRO A 83 -7.92 6.20 12.23
C PRO A 83 -8.86 7.22 12.87
N GLY A 84 -9.91 6.75 13.55
CA GLY A 84 -10.88 7.61 14.26
C GLY A 84 -10.30 8.35 15.47
N CYS A 85 -9.13 7.96 15.97
CA CYS A 85 -8.49 8.64 17.10
C CYS A 85 -8.05 10.08 16.74
N ARG A 86 -7.73 10.34 15.47
CA ARG A 86 -7.19 11.65 15.02
C ARG A 86 -6.02 12.14 15.89
N LEU A 87 -5.19 11.20 16.36
CA LEU A 87 -4.09 11.44 17.29
C LEU A 87 -2.76 11.02 16.65
N GLY A 88 -1.75 11.87 16.79
CA GLY A 88 -0.40 11.69 16.29
C GLY A 88 0.55 12.68 16.94
N TRP A 89 1.82 12.62 16.60
CA TRP A 89 2.86 13.50 17.13
C TRP A 89 3.93 13.77 16.07
N ILE A 90 4.73 14.81 16.32
CA ILE A 90 5.84 15.22 15.45
C ILE A 90 7.11 15.16 16.28
N THR A 91 8.16 14.54 15.73
CA THR A 91 9.49 14.50 16.32
C THR A 91 10.45 15.31 15.46
N GLY A 92 11.20 16.24 16.05
CA GLY A 92 12.13 17.10 15.31
C GLY A 92 12.86 18.12 16.20
N GLN A 93 13.59 19.03 15.55
CA GLN A 93 14.39 20.07 16.20
C GLN A 93 13.50 21.06 16.98
N PRO A 94 13.87 21.47 18.21
CA PRO A 94 12.99 22.25 19.09
C PRO A 94 12.50 23.58 18.50
N ASP A 95 13.33 24.31 17.75
CA ASP A 95 12.90 25.60 17.17
C ASP A 95 11.84 25.40 16.08
N LEU A 96 11.97 24.35 15.25
CA LEU A 96 10.94 23.99 14.29
C LEU A 96 9.63 23.57 14.98
N ILE A 97 9.72 22.80 16.06
CA ILE A 97 8.55 22.38 16.84
C ILE A 97 7.84 23.57 17.48
N GLU A 98 8.58 24.56 18.01
CA GLU A 98 7.99 25.79 18.54
C GLU A 98 7.18 26.53 17.48
N ARG A 99 7.70 26.65 16.26
CA ARG A 99 6.99 27.29 15.15
C ARG A 99 5.72 26.53 14.77
N ILE A 100 5.77 25.21 14.71
CA ILE A 100 4.59 24.37 14.45
C ILE A 100 3.55 24.54 15.57
N LEU A 101 3.99 24.57 16.84
CA LEU A 101 3.11 24.78 17.98
C LEU A 101 2.35 26.10 17.86
N ARG A 102 3.03 27.21 17.53
CA ARG A 102 2.37 28.52 17.30
C ARG A 102 1.34 28.49 16.18
N LEU A 103 1.61 27.76 15.10
CA LEU A 103 0.64 27.57 14.03
C LEU A 103 -0.57 26.77 14.51
N THR A 104 -0.37 25.73 15.32
CA THR A 104 -1.48 24.94 15.87
C THR A 104 -2.34 25.73 16.85
N GLU A 105 -1.75 26.60 17.68
CA GLU A 105 -2.48 27.45 18.65
C GLU A 105 -3.55 28.33 17.97
N THR A 106 -3.32 28.73 16.71
CA THR A 106 -4.23 29.60 15.93
C THR A 106 -5.12 28.82 14.95
N SER A 107 -4.97 27.50 14.85
CA SER A 107 -5.70 26.66 13.89
C SER A 107 -6.37 25.48 14.58
N THR A 108 -5.77 24.28 14.53
CA THR A 108 -6.34 23.03 15.04
C THR A 108 -6.28 22.89 16.55
N GLN A 109 -5.54 23.77 17.24
CA GLN A 109 -5.20 23.69 18.66
C GLN A 109 -4.59 22.33 18.99
N GLN A 110 -5.28 21.51 19.79
CA GLN A 110 -4.82 20.22 20.26
C GLN A 110 -5.79 19.10 19.85
N PRO A 111 -5.32 17.84 19.74
CA PRO A 111 -6.19 16.68 19.60
C PRO A 111 -7.18 16.56 20.76
N SER A 112 -8.28 15.84 20.55
CA SER A 112 -9.32 15.64 21.59
C SER A 112 -8.71 15.11 22.89
N GLY A 113 -8.86 15.87 23.98
CA GLY A 113 -8.36 15.47 25.31
C GLY A 113 -8.94 14.15 25.79
N PHE A 114 -10.20 13.85 25.45
CA PHE A 114 -10.81 12.55 25.74
C PHE A 114 -10.10 11.39 25.05
N VAL A 115 -9.72 11.57 23.78
CA VAL A 115 -8.94 10.54 23.05
C VAL A 115 -7.53 10.42 23.61
N GLN A 116 -6.90 11.54 23.97
CA GLN A 116 -5.59 11.52 24.64
C GLN A 116 -5.65 10.70 25.93
N SER A 117 -6.64 10.92 26.79
CA SER A 117 -6.84 10.15 28.02
C SER A 117 -7.06 8.66 27.78
N MET A 118 -7.91 8.30 26.80
CA MET A 118 -8.16 6.90 26.44
C MET A 118 -6.89 6.17 25.98
N ILE A 119 -6.08 6.82 25.13
CA ILE A 119 -4.83 6.24 24.64
C ILE A 119 -3.77 6.19 25.74
N ALA A 120 -3.68 7.22 26.58
CA ALA A 120 -2.79 7.23 27.74
C ALA A 120 -3.13 6.11 28.72
N GLU A 121 -4.41 5.90 29.04
CA GLU A 121 -4.86 4.81 29.91
C GLU A 121 -4.56 3.43 29.30
N LEU A 122 -4.74 3.27 27.98
CA LEU A 122 -4.41 2.02 27.29
C LEU A 122 -2.91 1.68 27.39
N ILE A 123 -2.03 2.67 27.18
CA ILE A 123 -0.58 2.46 27.08
C ILE A 123 0.09 2.50 28.46
N ILE A 124 -0.12 3.57 29.22
CA ILE A 124 0.56 3.82 30.51
C ILE A 124 -0.22 3.16 31.65
N GLY A 125 -1.55 3.12 31.55
CA GLY A 125 -2.42 2.73 32.66
C GLY A 125 -2.60 3.85 33.68
N PRO A 126 -3.31 3.56 34.78
CA PRO A 126 -3.55 4.54 35.82
C PRO A 126 -2.22 4.93 36.48
N GLN A 127 -1.92 6.23 36.50
CA GLN A 127 -0.82 6.78 37.28
C GLN A 127 -1.23 6.71 38.76
N ALA A 128 -0.67 5.76 39.50
CA ALA A 128 -0.97 5.60 40.91
C ALA A 128 -0.38 6.77 41.71
N ASP A 129 -1.26 7.63 42.22
CA ASP A 129 -1.11 8.35 43.50
C ASP A 129 -2.48 8.72 44.13
N ASP A 130 -3.59 8.71 43.36
CA ASP A 130 -4.96 8.90 43.89
C ASP A 130 -5.78 7.60 43.79
N VAL A 131 -5.70 6.77 44.83
CA VAL A 131 -6.66 5.68 45.07
C VAL A 131 -7.69 6.18 46.08
N ASP A 132 -8.87 6.60 45.59
CA ASP A 132 -10.05 6.76 46.44
C ASP A 132 -10.53 5.34 46.85
N PRO A 133 -10.62 4.97 48.15
CA PRO A 133 -10.84 3.60 48.63
C PRO A 133 -12.18 2.93 48.24
N GLY A 134 -12.99 3.59 47.41
CA GLY A 134 -14.40 3.25 47.20
C GLY A 134 -14.79 2.56 45.90
N LYS A 135 -14.23 2.90 44.72
CA LYS A 135 -14.79 2.43 43.42
C LYS A 135 -13.81 2.43 42.22
N GLY A 136 -13.53 1.23 41.69
CA GLY A 136 -12.83 0.99 40.38
C GLY A 136 -11.70 -0.05 40.47
N PRO A 137 -11.50 -0.95 39.48
CA PRO A 137 -11.00 -2.31 39.73
C PRO A 137 -9.49 -2.46 39.97
N SER A 138 -9.20 -3.46 40.80
CA SER A 138 -7.94 -3.83 41.44
C SER A 138 -6.92 -4.63 40.58
N ASN A 139 -6.97 -4.55 39.25
CA ASN A 139 -5.95 -5.17 38.37
C ASN A 139 -5.80 -4.52 36.97
N GLY A 140 -6.15 -3.24 36.84
CA GLY A 140 -6.05 -2.46 35.59
C GLY A 140 -4.66 -1.88 35.36
N LYS A 141 -3.65 -2.72 35.04
CA LYS A 141 -2.37 -2.22 34.53
C LYS A 141 -2.50 -1.94 33.04
N GLY A 142 -2.15 -0.73 32.60
CA GLY A 142 -2.01 -0.42 31.17
C GLY A 142 -1.00 -1.34 30.49
N TRP A 143 -0.95 -1.32 29.16
CA TRP A 143 -0.11 -2.23 28.38
C TRP A 143 1.38 -2.13 28.75
N SER A 144 1.82 -0.98 29.25
CA SER A 144 3.21 -0.55 29.32
C SER A 144 3.87 -0.54 27.94
N THR A 145 5.10 -0.05 27.86
CA THR A 145 5.89 -0.11 26.63
C THR A 145 6.02 -1.53 26.09
N ALA A 146 6.16 -2.53 26.96
CA ALA A 146 6.31 -3.93 26.53
C ALA A 146 5.04 -4.49 25.87
N GLY A 147 3.86 -4.19 26.42
CA GLY A 147 2.58 -4.61 25.82
C GLY A 147 2.31 -3.89 24.50
N TRP A 148 2.66 -2.60 24.41
CA TRP A 148 2.58 -1.84 23.16
C TRP A 148 3.47 -2.43 22.07
N VAL A 149 4.72 -2.76 22.39
CA VAL A 149 5.65 -3.41 21.44
C VAL A 149 5.12 -4.78 20.99
N ARG A 150 4.58 -5.59 21.91
CA ARG A 150 3.95 -6.88 21.57
C ARG A 150 2.73 -6.71 20.67
N TRP A 151 1.92 -5.68 20.89
CA TRP A 151 0.79 -5.35 20.02
C TRP A 151 1.26 -5.02 18.61
N LEU A 152 2.29 -4.18 18.46
CA LEU A 152 2.87 -3.82 17.16
C LEU A 152 3.45 -5.04 16.42
N GLU A 153 4.11 -5.94 17.14
CA GLU A 153 4.63 -7.19 16.58
C GLU A 153 3.49 -8.08 16.06
N GLY A 154 2.42 -8.25 16.84
CA GLY A 154 1.22 -8.97 16.41
C GLY A 154 0.54 -8.34 15.20
N LEU A 155 0.47 -7.00 15.18
CA LEU A 155 -0.07 -6.24 14.06
C LEU A 155 0.75 -6.47 12.78
N ARG A 156 2.08 -6.38 12.86
CA ARG A 156 2.98 -6.71 11.76
C ARG A 156 2.71 -8.12 11.24
N GLY A 157 2.64 -9.12 12.13
CA GLY A 157 2.40 -10.52 11.74
C GLY A 157 1.07 -10.72 11.01
N ASN A 158 0.02 -10.00 11.41
CA ASN A 158 -1.27 -10.02 10.71
C ASN A 158 -1.17 -9.44 9.29
N TYR A 159 -0.53 -8.28 9.14
CA TYR A 159 -0.35 -7.65 7.82
C TYR A 159 0.61 -8.44 6.92
N GLU A 160 1.61 -9.10 7.49
CA GLU A 160 2.55 -9.95 6.76
C GLU A 160 1.84 -11.15 6.12
N ARG A 161 0.91 -11.81 6.82
CA ARG A 161 0.08 -12.88 6.25
C ARG A 161 -0.78 -12.38 5.10
N ARG A 162 -1.52 -11.29 5.33
CA ARG A 162 -2.38 -10.64 4.32
C ARG A 162 -1.61 -10.28 3.05
N MET A 163 -0.41 -9.73 3.22
CA MET A 163 0.52 -9.43 2.13
C MET A 163 0.93 -10.69 1.37
N ASN A 164 1.37 -11.73 2.08
CA ASN A 164 1.82 -12.99 1.48
C ASN A 164 0.68 -13.66 0.69
N ASP A 165 -0.53 -13.70 1.21
CA ASP A 165 -1.67 -14.36 0.56
C ASP A 165 -2.04 -13.64 -0.74
N MET A 166 -2.15 -12.30 -0.71
CA MET A 166 -2.39 -11.51 -1.92
C MET A 166 -1.25 -11.67 -2.95
N CYS A 167 0.01 -11.53 -2.52
CA CYS A 167 1.15 -11.56 -3.43
C CYS A 167 1.37 -12.94 -4.06
N ARG A 168 1.09 -14.04 -3.36
CA ARG A 168 1.16 -15.40 -3.94
C ARG A 168 0.20 -15.58 -5.10
N VAL A 169 -1.05 -15.14 -4.92
CA VAL A 169 -2.07 -15.22 -5.98
C VAL A 169 -1.68 -14.32 -7.16
N LEU A 170 -1.24 -13.10 -6.89
CA LEU A 170 -0.80 -12.18 -7.93
C LEU A 170 0.44 -12.68 -8.69
N ASP A 171 1.41 -13.30 -8.03
CA ASP A 171 2.61 -13.81 -8.71
C ASP A 171 2.27 -15.02 -9.61
N THR A 172 1.38 -15.89 -9.14
CA THR A 172 0.86 -17.01 -9.94
C THR A 172 0.08 -16.54 -11.17
N GLY A 173 -0.64 -15.42 -11.05
CA GLY A 173 -1.50 -14.86 -12.09
C GLY A 173 -0.83 -13.94 -13.12
N ARG A 174 0.48 -13.67 -12.99
CA ARG A 174 1.17 -12.63 -13.78
C ARG A 174 1.31 -12.98 -15.28
N GLU A 175 1.34 -14.28 -15.58
CA GLU A 175 1.66 -14.85 -16.89
C GLU A 175 0.41 -15.46 -17.54
N LEU A 176 0.02 -14.89 -18.69
CA LEU A 176 -1.07 -15.40 -19.50
C LEU A 176 -0.57 -16.53 -20.40
N LEU A 177 -1.11 -17.73 -20.20
CA LEU A 177 -0.82 -18.87 -21.07
C LEU A 177 -1.76 -18.85 -22.28
N LYS A 178 -1.19 -18.68 -23.47
CA LYS A 178 -1.90 -18.85 -24.73
C LYS A 178 -1.47 -20.17 -25.37
N VAL A 179 -2.33 -21.18 -25.25
CA VAL A 179 -2.16 -22.46 -25.95
C VAL A 179 -2.79 -22.32 -27.34
N GLY A 180 -1.99 -22.48 -28.39
CA GLY A 180 -2.48 -22.48 -29.78
C GLY A 180 -1.96 -23.69 -30.56
N ARG A 181 -2.84 -24.35 -31.32
CA ARG A 181 -2.42 -25.24 -32.41
C ARG A 181 -1.85 -24.37 -33.54
N ARG A 182 -0.59 -24.56 -33.89
CA ARG A 182 0.03 -23.84 -35.00
C ARG A 182 -0.41 -24.50 -36.30
N SER A 183 -1.37 -23.91 -37.03
CA SER A 183 -1.81 -24.40 -38.35
C SER A 183 -0.70 -24.34 -39.42
N SER A 184 0.43 -23.68 -39.16
CA SER A 184 1.52 -23.51 -40.13
C SER A 184 2.58 -24.62 -40.11
N LEU A 185 2.33 -25.75 -39.43
CA LEU A 185 3.22 -26.92 -39.40
C LEU A 185 2.57 -28.21 -39.93
N SER A 186 1.32 -28.15 -40.39
CA SER A 186 0.59 -29.34 -40.90
C SER A 186 1.11 -29.88 -42.25
N ASN A 187 2.15 -29.28 -42.83
CA ASN A 187 2.74 -29.72 -44.10
C ASN A 187 4.05 -30.53 -43.93
N LEU A 188 4.44 -30.86 -42.69
CA LEU A 188 5.52 -31.81 -42.44
C LEU A 188 4.93 -33.11 -41.92
N SER A 189 4.54 -33.97 -42.86
CA SER A 189 4.21 -35.37 -42.60
C SER A 189 5.43 -36.10 -42.04
N LEU A 190 5.44 -36.30 -40.73
CA LEU A 190 6.25 -37.32 -40.07
C LEU A 190 5.33 -38.13 -39.16
N ASP A 191 5.40 -39.44 -39.33
CA ASP A 191 4.64 -40.50 -38.67
C ASP A 191 5.03 -40.64 -37.18
N SER A 192 4.61 -39.70 -36.32
CA SER A 192 4.52 -39.95 -34.88
C SER A 192 3.41 -39.14 -34.23
N ASP A 193 2.69 -39.76 -33.29
CA ASP A 193 1.58 -39.21 -32.47
C ASP A 193 2.00 -38.07 -31.51
N ASP A 194 2.99 -37.25 -31.87
CA ASP A 194 3.47 -36.15 -31.04
C ASP A 194 2.75 -34.86 -31.39
N GLU A 195 1.63 -34.62 -30.71
CA GLU A 195 0.85 -33.40 -30.84
C GLU A 195 1.55 -32.22 -30.13
N TRP A 196 2.40 -31.48 -30.84
CA TRP A 196 3.09 -30.31 -30.28
C TRP A 196 2.16 -29.09 -30.15
N ALA A 197 1.79 -28.74 -28.90
CA ALA A 197 1.13 -27.48 -28.59
C ALA A 197 2.14 -26.36 -28.34
N VAL A 198 2.02 -25.24 -29.05
CA VAL A 198 2.86 -24.05 -28.78
C VAL A 198 2.22 -23.25 -27.66
N VAL A 199 2.91 -23.17 -26.53
CA VAL A 199 2.54 -22.33 -25.38
C VAL A 199 3.27 -21.00 -25.50
N GLN A 200 2.52 -19.92 -25.76
CA GLN A 200 3.06 -18.56 -25.71
C GLN A 200 2.65 -17.91 -24.39
N THR A 201 3.63 -17.60 -23.55
CA THR A 201 3.41 -16.90 -22.29
C THR A 201 3.51 -15.40 -22.50
N THR A 202 2.51 -14.65 -22.04
CA THR A 202 2.50 -13.18 -22.10
C THR A 202 2.34 -12.59 -20.71
N THR A 203 3.29 -11.78 -20.26
CA THR A 203 3.20 -11.11 -18.96
C THR A 203 2.23 -9.94 -19.04
N ALA A 204 1.14 -9.99 -18.27
CA ALA A 204 0.11 -8.94 -18.26
C ALA A 204 0.47 -7.80 -17.31
N TYR A 205 1.12 -8.12 -16.19
CA TYR A 205 1.55 -7.16 -15.18
C TYR A 205 2.78 -7.66 -14.42
N SER A 206 3.43 -6.72 -13.73
CA SER A 206 4.55 -6.97 -12.83
C SER A 206 4.37 -6.19 -11.53
N PHE A 207 4.88 -6.71 -10.43
CA PHE A 207 4.92 -6.00 -9.15
C PHE A 207 6.11 -6.51 -8.33
N ASP A 208 6.56 -5.67 -7.39
CA ASP A 208 7.52 -6.08 -6.38
C ASP A 208 6.77 -6.43 -5.09
N TRP A 209 7.23 -7.48 -4.39
CA TRP A 209 6.68 -7.82 -3.09
C TRP A 209 6.97 -6.67 -2.11
N PRO A 210 5.94 -6.11 -1.45
CA PRO A 210 6.14 -4.98 -0.58
C PRO A 210 6.93 -5.41 0.67
N VAL A 211 7.98 -4.65 0.96
CA VAL A 211 8.83 -4.84 2.16
C VAL A 211 8.22 -4.26 3.42
N GLY A 212 7.11 -3.54 3.29
CA GLY A 212 6.32 -3.04 4.41
C GLY A 212 5.10 -2.24 3.95
N GLY A 213 4.25 -1.88 4.90
CA GLY A 213 3.04 -1.11 4.65
C GLY A 213 1.80 -1.97 4.42
N MET A 214 0.87 -1.46 3.62
CA MET A 214 -0.43 -2.11 3.38
C MET A 214 -0.86 -2.12 1.92
N PHE A 215 0.08 -1.84 1.02
CA PHE A 215 -0.19 -1.65 -0.40
C PHE A 215 0.71 -2.51 -1.28
N VAL A 216 0.16 -2.98 -2.40
CA VAL A 216 0.90 -3.58 -3.51
C VAL A 216 0.76 -2.66 -4.71
N TRP A 217 1.89 -2.32 -5.35
CA TRP A 217 1.91 -1.51 -6.57
C TRP A 217 2.05 -2.42 -7.78
N VAL A 218 1.01 -2.47 -8.60
CA VAL A 218 0.97 -3.30 -9.80
C VAL A 218 1.17 -2.43 -11.03
N LYS A 219 2.15 -2.77 -11.86
CA LYS A 219 2.38 -2.17 -13.18
C LYS A 219 1.79 -3.06 -14.25
N MET A 220 0.80 -2.56 -14.97
CA MET A 220 0.21 -3.23 -16.12
C MET A 220 1.04 -3.00 -17.37
N HIS A 221 1.28 -4.07 -18.12
CA HIS A 221 2.01 -4.07 -19.39
C HIS A 221 1.04 -3.96 -20.56
N PHE A 222 0.38 -2.81 -20.72
CA PHE A 222 -0.59 -2.59 -21.80
C PHE A 222 0.01 -2.77 -23.20
N GLU A 223 1.33 -2.64 -23.35
CA GLU A 223 2.08 -2.96 -24.55
C GLU A 223 1.90 -4.41 -25.03
N THR A 224 1.54 -5.33 -24.14
CA THR A 224 1.27 -6.74 -24.50
C THR A 224 -0.19 -7.00 -24.88
N HIS A 225 -1.07 -6.01 -24.70
CA HIS A 225 -2.49 -6.17 -24.96
C HIS A 225 -2.76 -6.24 -26.49
N PRO A 226 -3.60 -7.18 -26.99
CA PRO A 226 -3.84 -7.35 -28.43
C PRO A 226 -4.36 -6.10 -29.18
N LEU A 227 -4.96 -5.16 -28.45
CA LEU A 227 -5.55 -3.94 -28.99
C LEU A 227 -4.67 -2.69 -28.88
N ILE A 228 -3.43 -2.78 -28.38
CA ILE A 228 -2.59 -1.59 -28.15
C ILE A 228 -2.35 -0.76 -29.42
N ASN A 229 -2.25 -1.41 -30.59
CA ASN A 229 -2.07 -0.72 -31.87
C ASN A 229 -3.33 0.01 -32.36
N LYS A 230 -4.49 -0.27 -31.75
CA LYS A 230 -5.79 0.33 -32.12
C LYS A 230 -6.33 1.26 -31.03
N VAL A 231 -5.96 1.04 -29.78
CA VAL A 231 -6.48 1.76 -28.61
C VAL A 231 -5.31 2.19 -27.75
N SER A 232 -5.24 3.48 -27.41
CA SER A 232 -4.21 4.01 -26.52
C SER A 232 -4.17 3.30 -25.16
N GLY A 233 -2.99 3.12 -24.58
CA GLY A 233 -2.82 2.51 -23.26
C GLY A 233 -3.63 3.18 -22.15
N ALA A 234 -3.80 4.51 -22.18
CA ALA A 234 -4.62 5.23 -21.21
C ALA A 234 -6.12 4.85 -21.30
N ARG A 235 -6.66 4.70 -22.52
CA ARG A 235 -8.04 4.20 -22.73
C ARG A 235 -8.17 2.74 -22.27
N LEU A 236 -7.19 1.88 -22.57
CA LEU A 236 -7.18 0.49 -22.09
C LEU A 236 -7.13 0.41 -20.56
N SER A 237 -6.33 1.26 -19.92
CA SER A 237 -6.24 1.36 -18.46
C SER A 237 -7.57 1.73 -17.83
N ARG A 238 -8.24 2.76 -18.35
CA ARG A 238 -9.57 3.16 -17.87
C ARG A 238 -10.60 2.06 -18.07
N ALA A 239 -10.59 1.40 -19.24
CA ALA A 239 -11.51 0.30 -19.52
C ALA A 239 -11.27 -0.90 -18.60
N LEU A 240 -10.02 -1.28 -18.34
CA LEU A 240 -9.67 -2.33 -17.38
C LEU A 240 -10.14 -1.96 -15.96
N TRP A 241 -9.95 -0.70 -15.56
CA TRP A 241 -10.40 -0.21 -14.26
C TRP A 241 -11.91 -0.37 -14.07
N ILE A 242 -12.69 -0.02 -15.09
CA ILE A 242 -14.14 -0.24 -15.10
C ILE A 242 -14.46 -1.74 -15.11
N PHE A 243 -13.75 -2.52 -15.92
CA PHE A 243 -13.96 -3.96 -16.07
C PHE A 243 -13.86 -4.72 -14.75
N TRP A 244 -12.91 -4.36 -13.88
CA TRP A 244 -12.83 -4.92 -12.53
C TRP A 244 -14.08 -4.68 -11.68
N THR A 245 -14.77 -3.55 -11.88
CA THR A 245 -15.95 -3.18 -11.07
C THR A 245 -17.25 -3.87 -11.50
N ILE A 246 -17.24 -4.60 -12.61
CA ILE A 246 -18.41 -5.29 -13.17
C ILE A 246 -18.43 -6.76 -12.72
N LYS A 247 -19.62 -7.37 -12.66
CA LYS A 247 -19.74 -8.81 -12.39
C LYS A 247 -19.05 -9.63 -13.49
N PRO A 248 -18.36 -10.75 -13.14
CA PRO A 248 -18.33 -11.40 -11.83
C PRO A 248 -17.24 -10.88 -10.86
N TYR A 249 -16.38 -9.95 -11.28
CA TYR A 249 -15.15 -9.62 -10.55
C TYR A 249 -15.41 -8.74 -9.33
N LEU A 250 -16.12 -7.61 -9.49
CA LEU A 250 -16.45 -6.68 -8.41
C LEU A 250 -15.24 -6.31 -7.52
N VAL A 251 -14.10 -6.00 -8.14
CA VAL A 251 -12.86 -5.58 -7.48
C VAL A 251 -12.70 -4.08 -7.65
N LEU A 252 -12.49 -3.36 -6.54
CA LEU A 252 -12.18 -1.94 -6.57
C LEU A 252 -10.68 -1.73 -6.31
N VAL A 253 -10.02 -1.03 -7.22
CA VAL A 253 -8.59 -0.70 -7.13
C VAL A 253 -8.38 0.80 -7.30
N SER A 254 -7.30 1.33 -6.73
CA SER A 254 -6.96 2.75 -6.90
C SER A 254 -6.09 2.96 -8.15
N PRO A 255 -6.52 3.75 -9.15
CA PRO A 255 -5.72 4.01 -10.33
C PRO A 255 -4.49 4.87 -10.00
N GLY A 256 -3.34 4.57 -10.61
CA GLY A 256 -2.06 5.26 -10.39
C GLY A 256 -2.08 6.75 -10.74
N LEU A 257 -3.00 7.16 -11.61
CA LEU A 257 -3.18 8.53 -12.08
C LEU A 257 -3.40 9.53 -10.93
N ILE A 258 -4.08 9.12 -9.86
CA ILE A 258 -4.37 10.01 -8.72
C ILE A 258 -3.17 10.24 -7.80
N PHE A 259 -2.10 9.45 -7.96
CA PHE A 259 -0.84 9.55 -7.19
C PHE A 259 0.27 10.23 -7.98
N SER A 260 -0.02 10.71 -9.20
CA SER A 260 0.99 11.34 -10.05
C SER A 260 1.20 12.80 -9.60
N PRO A 261 2.44 13.20 -9.25
CA PRO A 261 2.70 14.55 -8.72
C PRO A 261 2.66 15.62 -9.81
N THR A 262 2.81 15.25 -11.08
CA THR A 262 2.75 16.15 -12.23
C THR A 262 1.92 15.56 -13.34
N ASP A 263 1.36 16.43 -14.18
CA ASP A 263 0.59 16.05 -15.36
C ASP A 263 1.42 15.26 -16.38
N GLU A 264 2.72 15.55 -16.48
CA GLU A 264 3.65 14.80 -17.32
C GLU A 264 3.76 13.34 -16.88
N ILE A 265 4.01 13.10 -15.59
CA ILE A 265 4.09 11.74 -15.04
C ILE A 265 2.73 11.05 -15.17
N ARG A 266 1.64 11.77 -14.90
CA ARG A 266 0.27 11.27 -15.02
C ARG A 266 -0.01 10.72 -16.42
N ASN A 267 0.31 11.51 -17.45
CA ASN A 267 0.01 11.16 -18.83
C ASN A 267 0.98 10.13 -19.41
N LYS A 268 2.25 10.14 -18.99
CA LYS A 268 3.29 9.24 -19.51
C LYS A 268 3.20 7.84 -18.91
N ASP A 269 3.12 7.75 -17.59
CA ASP A 269 3.29 6.50 -16.85
C ASP A 269 2.17 6.23 -15.84
N GLY A 270 1.50 7.26 -15.31
CA GLY A 270 0.50 7.13 -14.24
C GLY A 270 -0.63 6.13 -14.54
N TYR A 271 -1.09 6.06 -15.80
CA TYR A 271 -2.14 5.12 -16.21
C TYR A 271 -1.70 3.65 -16.17
N LYS A 272 -0.41 3.36 -16.11
CA LYS A 272 0.12 1.98 -16.11
C LYS A 272 0.04 1.34 -14.73
N PHE A 273 -0.10 2.13 -13.68
CA PHE A 273 -0.01 1.64 -12.30
C PHE A 273 -1.38 1.56 -11.63
N PHE A 274 -1.54 0.58 -10.74
CA PHE A 274 -2.67 0.44 -9.84
C PHE A 274 -2.17 0.10 -8.43
N ARG A 275 -2.82 0.67 -7.43
CA ARG A 275 -2.59 0.37 -6.02
C ARG A 275 -3.66 -0.58 -5.51
N LEU A 276 -3.21 -1.72 -4.98
CA LEU A 276 -4.03 -2.66 -4.24
C LEU A 276 -3.79 -2.48 -2.75
N CYS A 277 -4.84 -2.60 -1.93
CA CYS A 277 -4.77 -2.48 -0.48
C CYS A 277 -5.21 -3.81 0.16
N PHE A 278 -4.37 -4.37 1.03
CA PHE A 278 -4.69 -5.61 1.77
C PHE A 278 -5.10 -5.36 3.24
N ALA A 279 -5.32 -4.09 3.61
CA ALA A 279 -5.85 -3.70 4.92
C ALA A 279 -7.39 -3.65 4.97
N ALA A 280 -8.03 -3.31 3.85
CA ALA A 280 -9.42 -2.85 3.85
C ALA A 280 -10.46 -3.98 3.90
N CYS A 281 -10.10 -5.18 3.45
CA CYS A 281 -10.97 -6.35 3.44
C CYS A 281 -10.64 -7.31 4.58
N ASP A 282 -11.57 -8.22 4.89
CA ASP A 282 -11.32 -9.29 5.85
C ASP A 282 -10.27 -10.27 5.33
N GLU A 283 -9.49 -10.88 6.24
CA GLU A 283 -8.38 -11.79 5.89
C GLU A 283 -8.84 -12.93 4.99
N LYS A 284 -10.04 -13.47 5.24
CA LYS A 284 -10.64 -14.57 4.46
C LYS A 284 -11.02 -14.17 3.03
N GLU A 285 -11.24 -12.89 2.78
CA GLU A 285 -11.66 -12.37 1.48
C GLU A 285 -10.47 -11.96 0.60
N ILE A 286 -9.26 -11.84 1.16
CA ILE A 286 -8.08 -11.39 0.42
C ILE A 286 -7.77 -12.30 -0.75
N GLU A 287 -7.68 -13.61 -0.51
CA GLU A 287 -7.35 -14.59 -1.54
C GLU A 287 -8.45 -14.66 -2.62
N PRO A 288 -9.76 -14.79 -2.30
CA PRO A 288 -10.84 -14.72 -3.29
C PRO A 288 -10.87 -13.42 -4.10
N ILE A 289 -10.65 -12.26 -3.47
CA ILE A 289 -10.58 -10.97 -4.19
C ILE A 289 -9.36 -10.93 -5.12
N SER A 290 -8.23 -11.45 -4.68
CA SER A 290 -7.00 -11.50 -5.48
C SER A 290 -7.17 -12.41 -6.71
N HIS A 291 -7.87 -13.54 -6.58
CA HIS A 291 -8.22 -14.38 -7.72
C HIS A 291 -9.13 -13.65 -8.71
N ARG A 292 -10.18 -12.97 -8.22
CA ARG A 292 -11.06 -12.17 -9.10
C ARG A 292 -10.30 -11.05 -9.82
N PHE A 293 -9.30 -10.45 -9.19
CA PHE A 293 -8.42 -9.47 -9.84
C PHE A 293 -7.64 -10.10 -11.00
N VAL A 294 -7.00 -11.25 -10.77
CA VAL A 294 -6.23 -11.99 -11.77
C VAL A 294 -7.12 -12.46 -12.92
N ASP A 295 -8.27 -13.04 -12.61
CA ASP A 295 -9.23 -13.54 -13.60
C ASP A 295 -9.73 -12.41 -14.51
N ALA A 296 -10.02 -11.24 -13.94
CA ALA A 296 -10.40 -10.07 -14.70
C ALA A 296 -9.31 -9.59 -15.65
N VAL A 297 -8.04 -9.58 -15.21
CA VAL A 297 -6.91 -9.26 -16.09
C VAL A 297 -6.82 -10.26 -17.22
N ASN A 298 -6.90 -11.56 -16.89
CA ASN A 298 -6.82 -12.64 -17.86
C ASN A 298 -7.92 -12.53 -18.93
N ASP A 299 -9.15 -12.25 -18.51
CA ASP A 299 -10.28 -12.12 -19.42
C ASP A 299 -10.27 -10.81 -20.19
N PHE A 300 -9.76 -9.72 -19.60
CA PHE A 300 -9.57 -8.46 -20.31
C PHE A 300 -8.57 -8.61 -21.46
N TRP A 301 -7.44 -9.30 -21.25
CA TRP A 301 -6.45 -9.57 -22.30
C TRP A 301 -6.97 -10.49 -23.41
N LYS A 302 -8.08 -11.22 -23.21
CA LYS A 302 -8.76 -12.00 -24.26
C LYS A 302 -9.63 -11.13 -25.17
N ILE A 303 -9.90 -9.86 -24.82
CA ILE A 303 -10.73 -8.96 -25.61
C ILE A 303 -9.97 -8.50 -26.87
N LYS A 304 -10.54 -8.82 -28.05
CA LYS A 304 -9.99 -8.47 -29.37
C LYS A 304 -10.85 -7.49 -30.16
N SER A 305 -11.95 -7.02 -29.60
CA SER A 305 -12.87 -6.09 -30.25
C SER A 305 -12.73 -4.70 -29.63
N VAL A 306 -12.51 -3.69 -30.47
CA VAL A 306 -12.47 -2.27 -30.05
C VAL A 306 -13.84 -1.84 -29.55
N LYS A 307 -14.93 -2.29 -30.21
CA LYS A 307 -16.30 -1.99 -29.81
C LYS A 307 -16.57 -2.36 -28.35
N LYS A 308 -16.08 -3.51 -27.88
CA LYS A 308 -16.25 -3.92 -26.47
C LYS A 308 -15.55 -2.97 -25.49
N ILE A 309 -14.43 -2.37 -25.90
CA ILE A 309 -13.74 -1.34 -25.09
C ILE A 309 -14.55 -0.05 -25.08
N ASP A 310 -15.13 0.34 -26.20
CA ASP A 310 -15.99 1.52 -26.29
C ASP A 310 -17.25 1.34 -25.44
N ASP A 311 -17.94 0.20 -25.54
CA ASP A 311 -19.12 -0.15 -24.74
C ASP A 311 -18.83 -0.04 -23.23
N LEU A 312 -17.69 -0.57 -22.76
CA LEU A 312 -17.26 -0.46 -21.35
C LEU A 312 -17.05 0.99 -20.89
N LEU A 313 -16.55 1.85 -21.78
CA LEU A 313 -16.29 3.26 -21.46
C LEU A 313 -17.58 4.10 -21.50
N GLU A 314 -18.51 3.76 -22.39
CA GLU A 314 -19.82 4.41 -22.50
C GLU A 314 -20.72 4.06 -21.30
N GLU A 315 -20.83 2.79 -20.92
CA GLU A 315 -21.60 2.37 -19.74
C GLU A 315 -21.10 3.06 -18.45
N ALA A 316 -19.80 3.31 -18.34
CA ALA A 316 -19.24 4.11 -17.26
C ALA A 316 -19.63 5.60 -17.34
N GLY A 317 -19.72 6.18 -18.54
CA GLY A 317 -20.21 7.54 -18.73
C GLY A 317 -21.65 7.71 -18.28
N THR A 318 -22.55 6.82 -18.74
CA THR A 318 -23.98 6.87 -18.40
C THR A 318 -24.23 6.59 -16.93
N SER A 319 -23.49 5.65 -16.32
CA SER A 319 -23.62 5.34 -14.89
C SER A 319 -23.03 6.44 -13.98
N VAL A 320 -21.99 7.15 -14.43
CA VAL A 320 -21.46 8.33 -13.72
C VAL A 320 -22.42 9.51 -13.86
N GLU A 321 -23.04 9.75 -15.02
CA GLU A 321 -24.03 10.81 -15.19
C GLU A 321 -25.33 10.53 -14.42
N GLN A 322 -25.80 9.28 -14.39
CA GLN A 322 -26.94 8.87 -13.56
C GLN A 322 -26.63 8.94 -12.07
N ARG A 323 -25.42 8.58 -11.64
CA ARG A 323 -25.01 8.68 -10.22
C ARG A 323 -24.60 10.09 -9.80
N ALA A 324 -24.15 10.94 -10.71
CA ALA A 324 -23.88 12.36 -10.45
C ALA A 324 -25.18 13.14 -10.19
N GLY A 325 -26.33 12.64 -10.66
CA GLY A 325 -27.65 13.10 -10.24
C GLY A 325 -28.01 12.78 -8.78
N GLU A 326 -27.31 11.85 -8.12
CA GLU A 326 -27.62 11.39 -6.76
C GLU A 326 -26.45 11.40 -5.76
N ALA A 327 -25.19 11.60 -6.18
CA ALA A 327 -24.07 11.72 -5.26
C ALA A 327 -22.87 12.45 -5.90
N ASP A 328 -22.52 13.56 -5.25
CA ASP A 328 -21.34 14.39 -5.47
C ASP A 328 -20.05 13.54 -5.49
N MET A 329 -19.29 13.60 -6.59
CA MET A 329 -18.02 12.90 -6.81
C MET A 329 -16.96 13.20 -5.73
N ALA A 330 -17.16 14.26 -4.94
CA ALA A 330 -16.39 14.55 -3.73
C ALA A 330 -16.48 13.44 -2.66
N LYS A 331 -17.56 12.64 -2.61
CA LYS A 331 -17.76 11.64 -1.55
C LYS A 331 -16.97 10.34 -1.76
N LEU A 332 -16.73 9.91 -3.00
CA LEU A 332 -15.89 8.73 -3.28
C LEU A 332 -14.42 8.99 -2.98
N ALA A 333 -13.94 10.21 -3.22
CA ALA A 333 -12.63 10.67 -2.77
C ALA A 333 -12.55 10.78 -1.23
N SER A 334 -13.66 11.07 -0.52
CA SER A 334 -13.65 11.12 0.95
C SER A 334 -13.59 9.75 1.65
N PHE A 335 -14.00 8.66 0.99
CA PHE A 335 -13.84 7.29 1.51
C PHE A 335 -12.42 6.75 1.30
N MET A 336 -11.73 7.25 0.28
CA MET A 336 -10.28 7.09 0.13
C MET A 336 -9.61 8.25 0.84
N GLY A 337 -9.63 8.20 2.18
CA GLY A 337 -9.02 9.23 3.02
C GLY A 337 -7.65 9.66 2.47
N PRO A 338 -7.31 10.95 2.55
CA PRO A 338 -5.97 11.41 2.18
C PRO A 338 -4.97 10.58 2.99
N CYS A 339 -3.90 10.19 2.31
CA CYS A 339 -2.79 9.41 2.84
C CYS A 339 -2.42 9.85 4.27
#